data_AF-A0A2M9DZH7-F1
#
_entry.id   AF-A0A2M9DZH7-F1
#
_cell.length_a   1.000
_cell.length_b   1.000
_cell.length_c   1.000
_cell.angle_alpha   90.00
_cell.angle_beta   90.00
_cell.angle_gamma   90.00
#
_symmetry.space_group_name_H-M   'P 1'
#
loop_
_entity.id
_entity.type
_entity.pdbx_description
1 polymer ?
#
loop_
_entity_poly.entity_id
_entity_poly.type
_entity_poly.pdbx_seq_one_letter_code
_entity_poly.pdbx_strand_id
1 'polypeptide(L)'
;MDKRQGWQWLDYDKVTPVVKAGTMVTAAGTSTFYNLLLVDMEEGSRNIRKMLLPAPPLPRPHDAEALWEFIRIYMDGSPEQLPAIDPLPSCQDSRADLALMDRRVLGGFVNKHHRLEPGLFNILYTSFWGMVDYWSQRCWLWIQRTAPRPDYPEELREVLGWEGENPYRTRAPTEEEILAWTGKLPHLKRRWWIVATLSTILYGGIFFWMTINAWTGQL
;
A
#
# COMPACT_ATOMS: atom_id res chain seq x y z
N MET A 1 35.35 -8.67 -1.21
CA MET A 1 34.31 -8.00 -2.02
C MET A 1 33.35 -7.36 -1.03
N ASP A 2 33.10 -6.07 -1.16
CA ASP A 2 32.22 -5.32 -0.23
C ASP A 2 30.78 -5.81 -0.41
N LYS A 3 30.26 -6.49 0.63
CA LYS A 3 28.96 -7.17 0.60
C LYS A 3 27.76 -6.21 0.59
N ARG A 4 28.01 -4.89 0.64
CA ARG A 4 27.01 -3.83 0.49
C ARG A 4 26.89 -3.29 -0.95
N GLN A 5 27.53 -3.93 -1.93
CA GLN A 5 27.36 -3.58 -3.34
C GLN A 5 25.87 -3.63 -3.76
N GLY A 6 25.29 -2.48 -4.08
CA GLY A 6 23.88 -2.33 -4.49
C GLY A 6 22.99 -1.58 -3.50
N TRP A 7 23.47 -1.37 -2.27
CA TRP A 7 22.76 -0.59 -1.26
C TRP A 7 22.78 0.89 -1.61
N GLN A 8 21.62 1.54 -1.55
CA GLN A 8 21.52 2.99 -1.60
C GLN A 8 21.26 3.50 -0.20
N TRP A 9 22.16 4.35 0.27
CA TRP A 9 22.00 5.10 1.50
C TRP A 9 22.27 6.57 1.20
N LEU A 10 21.64 7.42 1.99
CA LEU A 10 21.86 8.85 2.02
C LEU A 10 22.19 9.24 3.46
N ASP A 11 23.06 10.23 3.62
CA ASP A 11 23.38 10.82 4.92
C ASP A 11 22.24 11.77 5.32
N TYR A 12 21.50 11.42 6.38
CA TYR A 12 20.31 12.15 6.81
C TYR A 12 20.60 13.65 7.04
N ASP A 13 21.77 13.98 7.59
CA ASP A 13 22.15 15.36 7.90
C ASP A 13 22.49 16.19 6.65
N LYS A 14 22.61 15.54 5.48
CA LYS A 14 23.03 16.18 4.22
C LYS A 14 21.99 16.08 3.11
N VAL A 15 20.89 15.36 3.32
CA VAL A 15 19.84 15.30 2.30
C VAL A 15 18.99 16.55 2.27
N THR A 16 18.59 16.93 1.06
CA THR A 16 17.57 17.94 0.82
C THR A 16 16.26 17.24 0.44
N PRO A 17 15.17 17.42 1.20
CA PRO A 17 13.85 16.94 0.81
C PRO A 17 13.29 17.79 -0.33
N VAL A 18 12.78 17.15 -1.37
CA VAL A 18 12.18 17.80 -2.54
C VAL A 18 10.82 17.18 -2.82
N VAL A 19 9.77 17.99 -2.85
CA VAL A 19 8.44 17.53 -3.31
C VAL A 19 8.34 17.76 -4.81
N LYS A 20 8.19 16.67 -5.57
CA LYS A 20 8.06 16.71 -7.03
C LYS A 20 6.69 16.25 -7.47
N ALA A 21 5.98 17.11 -8.19
CA ALA A 21 4.77 16.73 -8.90
C ALA A 21 5.13 15.85 -10.11
N GLY A 22 4.38 14.77 -10.30
CA GLY A 22 4.40 13.91 -11.47
C GLY A 22 3.00 13.77 -12.03
N THR A 23 2.92 13.57 -13.34
CA THR A 23 1.66 13.37 -14.04
C THR A 23 1.72 12.03 -14.76
N MET A 24 0.75 11.16 -14.46
CA MET A 24 0.54 9.92 -15.19
C MET A 24 -0.59 10.14 -16.17
N VAL A 25 -0.31 9.89 -17.44
CA VAL A 25 -1.28 9.92 -18.53
C VAL A 25 -1.53 8.50 -18.96
N THR A 26 -2.78 8.06 -18.90
CA THR A 26 -3.23 6.73 -19.34
C THR A 26 -4.40 6.88 -20.31
N ALA A 27 -4.76 5.79 -21.00
CA ALA A 27 -5.98 5.75 -21.80
C ALA A 27 -7.27 6.01 -20.98
N ALA A 28 -7.22 5.79 -19.66
CA ALA A 28 -8.34 6.05 -18.74
C ALA A 28 -8.37 7.49 -18.20
N GLY A 29 -7.38 8.33 -18.56
CA GLY A 29 -7.29 9.72 -18.14
C GLY A 29 -5.95 10.10 -17.51
N THR A 30 -5.94 11.28 -16.91
CA THR A 30 -4.74 11.91 -16.31
C THR A 30 -4.86 11.96 -14.80
N SER A 31 -3.79 11.60 -14.09
CA SER A 31 -3.68 11.73 -12.64
C SER A 31 -2.39 12.44 -12.26
N THR A 32 -2.48 13.41 -11.35
CA THR A 32 -1.33 14.10 -10.76
C THR A 32 -1.04 13.51 -9.40
N PHE A 33 0.23 13.25 -9.12
CA PHE A 33 0.73 12.72 -7.85
C PHE A 33 1.98 13.48 -7.42
N TYR A 34 2.35 13.36 -6.16
CA TYR A 34 3.45 14.07 -5.54
C TYR A 34 4.41 13.06 -4.90
N ASN A 35 5.69 13.15 -5.22
CA ASN A 35 6.73 12.32 -4.62
C ASN A 35 7.54 13.15 -3.64
N LEU A 36 7.76 12.63 -2.44
CA LEU A 36 8.87 13.06 -1.60
C LEU A 36 10.15 12.43 -2.15
N LEU A 37 11.12 13.25 -2.52
CA LEU A 37 12.45 12.84 -2.97
C LEU A 37 13.46 13.27 -1.92
N LEU A 38 14.29 12.36 -1.46
CA LEU A 38 15.46 12.69 -0.64
C LEU A 38 16.66 12.77 -1.57
N VAL A 39 17.27 13.94 -1.65
CA VAL A 39 18.29 14.26 -2.66
C VAL A 39 19.61 14.62 -1.97
N ASP A 40 20.68 13.95 -2.37
CA ASP A 40 22.06 14.35 -2.05
C ASP A 40 22.61 15.13 -3.24
N MET A 41 22.99 16.38 -3.02
CA MET A 41 23.50 17.28 -4.05
C MET A 41 25.02 17.37 -4.00
N GLU A 42 25.64 17.59 -5.16
CA GLU A 42 27.06 17.93 -5.20
C GLU A 42 27.31 19.28 -4.52
N GLU A 43 28.30 19.32 -3.62
CA GLU A 43 28.64 20.53 -2.86
C GLU A 43 29.00 21.69 -3.79
N GLY A 44 28.37 22.85 -3.60
CA GLY A 44 28.56 24.03 -4.45
C GLY A 44 27.91 23.95 -5.84
N SER A 45 27.12 22.92 -6.14
CA SER A 45 26.45 22.71 -7.42
C SER A 45 24.92 22.58 -7.27
N ARG A 46 24.22 22.54 -8.41
CA ARG A 46 22.79 22.17 -8.51
C ARG A 46 22.59 20.74 -9.02
N ASN A 47 23.66 19.98 -9.14
CA ASN A 47 23.62 18.60 -9.63
C ASN A 47 23.21 17.64 -8.52
N ILE A 48 22.31 16.72 -8.86
CA ILE A 48 21.89 15.63 -7.98
C ILE A 48 22.89 14.48 -8.11
N ARG A 49 23.54 14.12 -6.99
CA ARG A 49 24.46 12.99 -6.93
C ARG A 49 23.70 11.68 -6.72
N LYS A 50 22.75 11.68 -5.79
CA LYS A 50 21.89 10.53 -5.47
C LYS A 50 20.49 10.99 -5.10
N MET A 51 19.51 10.12 -5.32
CA MET A 51 18.12 10.37 -5.01
C MET A 51 17.46 9.09 -4.51
N LEU A 52 16.62 9.21 -3.48
CA LEU A 52 15.84 8.11 -2.91
C LEU A 52 14.37 8.50 -2.80
N LEU A 53 13.47 7.56 -3.13
CA LEU A 53 12.03 7.67 -2.91
C LEU A 53 11.67 6.85 -1.66
N PRO A 54 11.41 7.49 -0.50
CA PRO A 54 11.12 6.77 0.75
C PRO A 54 9.71 6.17 0.78
N ALA A 55 8.80 6.63 -0.06
CA ALA A 55 7.42 6.17 -0.12
C ALA A 55 6.86 6.19 -1.56
N PRO A 56 5.78 5.45 -1.84
CA PRO A 56 5.03 5.57 -3.09
C PRO A 56 4.49 6.99 -3.33
N PRO A 57 4.09 7.32 -4.57
CA PRO A 57 3.48 8.61 -4.89
C PRO A 57 2.24 8.92 -4.03
N LEU A 58 2.13 10.17 -3.58
CA LEU A 58 1.08 10.68 -2.70
C LEU A 58 0.08 11.54 -3.48
N PRO A 59 -1.20 11.59 -3.07
CA PRO A 59 -2.24 12.29 -3.83
C PRO A 59 -2.17 13.81 -3.69
N ARG A 60 -1.58 14.34 -2.61
CA ARG A 60 -1.50 15.79 -2.33
C ARG A 60 -0.08 16.21 -1.94
N PRO A 61 0.33 17.45 -2.22
CA PRO A 61 1.67 17.93 -1.89
C PRO A 61 1.90 17.98 -0.37
N HIS A 62 0.89 18.41 0.41
CA HIS A 62 0.97 18.42 1.88
C HIS A 62 1.18 17.02 2.46
N ASP A 63 0.69 15.95 1.82
CA ASP A 63 0.92 14.59 2.31
C ASP A 63 2.43 14.24 2.24
N ALA A 64 3.16 14.76 1.25
CA ALA A 64 4.61 14.58 1.12
C ALA A 64 5.39 15.41 2.16
N GLU A 65 4.91 16.62 2.46
CA GLU A 65 5.47 17.46 3.53
C GLU A 65 5.26 16.80 4.91
N ALA A 66 4.06 16.29 5.17
CA ALA A 66 3.74 15.58 6.41
C ALA A 66 4.58 14.31 6.56
N LEU A 67 4.85 13.60 5.46
CA LEU A 67 5.77 12.46 5.45
C LEU A 67 7.20 12.88 5.79
N TRP A 68 7.69 14.01 5.26
CA TRP A 68 9.00 14.52 5.62
C TRP A 68 9.09 14.90 7.09
N GLU A 69 8.09 15.61 7.62
CA GLU A 69 8.05 15.94 9.05
C GLU A 69 7.99 14.69 9.94
N PHE A 70 7.26 13.65 9.50
CA PHE A 70 7.27 12.36 10.18
C PHE A 70 8.68 11.74 10.21
N ILE A 71 9.38 11.72 9.06
CA ILE A 71 10.77 11.21 8.98
C ILE A 71 11.69 12.05 9.88
N ARG A 72 11.54 13.38 9.87
CA ARG A 72 12.36 14.28 10.69
C ARG A 72 12.17 14.03 12.18
N ILE A 73 10.93 13.92 12.65
CA ILE A 73 10.64 13.59 14.05
C ILE A 73 11.11 12.17 14.39
N TYR A 74 11.02 11.23 13.43
CA TYR A 74 11.51 9.87 13.62
C TYR A 74 13.03 9.79 13.79
N MET A 75 13.78 10.61 13.05
CA MET A 75 15.25 10.62 13.08
C MET A 75 15.81 11.48 14.22
N ASP A 76 15.22 12.65 14.48
CA ASP A 76 15.73 13.64 15.45
C ASP A 76 15.02 13.61 16.81
N GLY A 77 13.79 13.12 16.84
CA GLY A 77 12.89 13.21 17.98
C GLY A 77 12.84 11.95 18.83
N SER A 78 11.99 11.98 19.85
CA SER A 78 11.70 10.80 20.67
C SER A 78 10.46 10.06 20.14
N PRO A 79 10.36 8.72 20.32
CA PRO A 79 9.23 7.93 19.83
C PRO A 79 7.84 8.44 20.29
N GLU A 80 7.76 9.13 21.43
CA GLU A 80 6.52 9.70 21.97
C GLU A 80 5.99 10.90 21.18
N GLN A 81 6.87 11.58 20.45
CA GLN A 81 6.51 12.72 19.59
C GLN A 81 5.81 12.26 18.30
N LEU A 82 5.96 10.97 17.93
CA LEU A 82 5.33 10.41 16.76
C LEU A 82 3.85 10.06 17.04
N PRO A 83 2.99 10.18 16.00
CA PRO A 83 1.61 9.71 16.07
C PRO A 83 1.58 8.20 16.33
N ALA A 84 0.56 7.75 17.07
CA ALA A 84 0.37 6.33 17.29
C ALA A 84 0.10 5.62 15.96
N ILE A 85 0.73 4.47 15.76
CA ILE A 85 0.56 3.62 14.58
C ILE A 85 -0.85 3.03 14.61
N ASP A 86 -1.57 3.15 13.49
CA ASP A 86 -2.84 2.45 13.33
C ASP A 86 -2.58 0.94 13.21
N PRO A 87 -3.30 0.12 13.99
CA PRO A 87 -3.02 -1.28 13.99
C PRO A 87 -3.55 -1.90 12.69
N LEU A 88 -2.77 -2.81 12.11
CA LEU A 88 -3.14 -3.58 10.93
C LEU A 88 -3.14 -5.07 11.27
N PRO A 89 -4.07 -5.85 10.69
CA PRO A 89 -4.06 -7.28 10.90
C PRO A 89 -2.84 -7.90 10.23
N SER A 90 -2.38 -9.03 10.79
CA SER A 90 -1.31 -9.80 10.18
C SER A 90 -1.67 -10.20 8.75
N CYS A 91 -0.74 -10.01 7.82
CA CYS A 91 -0.90 -10.48 6.44
C CYS A 91 -0.93 -12.02 6.35
N GLN A 92 -0.58 -12.73 7.43
CA GLN A 92 -0.59 -14.18 7.52
C GLN A 92 -1.97 -14.76 7.86
N ASP A 93 -2.90 -13.98 8.41
CA ASP A 93 -4.25 -14.46 8.72
C ASP A 93 -5.19 -14.24 7.53
N SER A 94 -5.58 -15.32 6.85
CA SER A 94 -6.49 -15.26 5.71
C SER A 94 -7.90 -14.73 6.06
N ARG A 95 -8.30 -14.76 7.34
CA ARG A 95 -9.59 -14.20 7.79
C ARG A 95 -9.62 -12.67 7.66
N ALA A 96 -8.45 -12.05 7.72
CA ALA A 96 -8.28 -10.61 7.60
C ALA A 96 -8.21 -10.12 6.15
N ASP A 97 -8.25 -11.00 5.14
CA ASP A 97 -8.07 -10.64 3.73
C ASP A 97 -8.98 -9.48 3.30
N LEU A 98 -10.26 -9.55 3.63
CA LEU A 98 -11.22 -8.51 3.24
C LEU A 98 -10.92 -7.17 3.93
N ALA A 99 -10.43 -7.19 5.16
CA ALA A 99 -10.03 -5.99 5.88
C ALA A 99 -8.74 -5.38 5.31
N LEU A 100 -7.78 -6.23 4.92
CA LEU A 100 -6.55 -5.83 4.24
C LEU A 100 -6.83 -5.24 2.86
N MET A 101 -7.73 -5.86 2.08
CA MET A 101 -8.15 -5.35 0.77
C MET A 101 -8.81 -3.97 0.91
N ASP A 102 -9.71 -3.80 1.88
CA ASP A 102 -10.31 -2.49 2.19
C ASP A 102 -9.27 -1.40 2.48
N ARG A 103 -8.25 -1.73 3.27
CA ARG A 103 -7.22 -0.78 3.70
C ARG A 103 -6.20 -0.47 2.61
N ARG A 104 -5.78 -1.47 1.86
CA ARG A 104 -4.68 -1.36 0.88
C ARG A 104 -5.14 -0.92 -0.49
N VAL A 105 -6.32 -1.37 -0.93
CA VAL A 105 -6.82 -1.17 -2.31
C VAL A 105 -7.76 0.03 -2.38
N LEU A 106 -8.59 0.20 -1.34
CA LEU A 106 -9.64 1.21 -1.28
C LEU A 106 -9.35 2.29 -0.22
N GLY A 107 -8.08 2.40 0.19
CA GLY A 107 -7.63 3.42 1.13
C GLY A 107 -8.04 4.81 0.62
N GLY A 108 -8.72 5.58 1.49
CA GLY A 108 -9.27 6.90 1.14
C GLY A 108 -10.72 6.88 0.64
N PHE A 109 -11.26 5.74 0.19
CA PHE A 109 -12.70 5.57 -0.13
C PHE A 109 -13.46 4.83 0.98
N VAL A 110 -12.73 4.18 1.88
CA VAL A 110 -13.27 3.45 3.01
C VAL A 110 -12.73 4.08 4.30
N ASN A 111 -13.63 4.44 5.20
CA ASN A 111 -13.28 4.98 6.50
C ASN A 111 -12.71 3.91 7.43
N LYS A 112 -12.23 4.32 8.61
CA LYS A 112 -11.64 3.42 9.61
C LYS A 112 -12.55 2.26 10.05
N HIS A 113 -13.88 2.41 9.88
CA HIS A 113 -14.94 1.46 10.23
C HIS A 113 -15.36 0.51 9.08
N HIS A 114 -14.55 0.43 8.02
CA HIS A 114 -14.84 -0.39 6.84
C HIS A 114 -16.12 0.01 6.10
N ARG A 115 -16.56 1.27 6.26
CA ARG A 115 -17.70 1.86 5.54
C ARG A 115 -17.20 2.73 4.40
N LEU A 116 -17.92 2.71 3.29
CA LEU A 116 -17.61 3.62 2.18
C LEU A 116 -17.88 5.05 2.62
N GLU A 117 -16.99 5.97 2.24
CA GLU A 117 -17.24 7.39 2.36
C GLU A 117 -18.48 7.78 1.55
N PRO A 118 -19.36 8.67 2.06
CA PRO A 118 -20.59 9.04 1.38
C PRO A 118 -20.35 9.56 -0.04
N GLY A 119 -21.25 9.22 -0.96
CA GLY A 119 -21.25 9.75 -2.34
C GLY A 119 -21.40 8.68 -3.41
N LEU A 120 -22.18 8.98 -4.45
CA LEU A 120 -22.43 8.05 -5.56
C LEU A 120 -21.13 7.67 -6.29
N PHE A 121 -20.22 8.62 -6.46
CA PHE A 121 -18.91 8.38 -7.07
C PHE A 121 -18.13 7.30 -6.31
N ASN A 122 -18.03 7.42 -4.98
CA ASN A 122 -17.30 6.45 -4.14
C ASN A 122 -17.91 5.05 -4.26
N ILE A 123 -19.24 4.95 -4.31
CA ILE A 123 -19.94 3.68 -4.50
C ILE A 123 -19.60 3.07 -5.86
N LEU A 124 -19.74 3.84 -6.94
CA LEU A 124 -19.50 3.34 -8.30
C LEU A 124 -18.03 2.99 -8.51
N TYR A 125 -17.13 3.90 -8.14
CA TYR A 125 -15.68 3.73 -8.27
C TYR A 125 -15.20 2.50 -7.49
N THR A 126 -15.59 2.39 -6.22
CA THR A 126 -15.19 1.25 -5.37
C THR A 126 -15.79 -0.06 -5.87
N SER A 127 -17.02 -0.05 -6.36
CA SER A 127 -17.66 -1.26 -6.89
C SER A 127 -16.98 -1.72 -8.19
N PHE A 128 -16.67 -0.78 -9.10
CA PHE A 128 -15.99 -1.07 -10.36
C PHE A 128 -14.58 -1.59 -10.12
N TRP A 129 -13.75 -0.86 -9.34
CA TRP A 129 -12.39 -1.29 -9.04
C TRP A 129 -12.34 -2.56 -8.21
N GLY A 130 -13.23 -2.69 -7.22
CA GLY A 130 -13.38 -3.93 -6.48
C GLY A 130 -13.70 -5.11 -7.40
N MET A 131 -14.61 -4.94 -8.37
CA MET A 131 -14.99 -5.99 -9.33
C MET A 131 -13.82 -6.39 -10.23
N VAL A 132 -13.08 -5.42 -10.78
CA VAL A 132 -11.93 -5.67 -11.66
C VAL A 132 -10.77 -6.29 -10.88
N ASP A 133 -10.50 -5.84 -9.66
CA ASP A 133 -9.27 -6.20 -8.94
C ASP A 133 -9.47 -7.25 -7.84
N TYR A 134 -10.68 -7.81 -7.67
CA TYR A 134 -10.98 -8.75 -6.58
C TYR A 134 -10.03 -9.97 -6.59
N TRP A 135 -10.01 -10.71 -7.69
CA TRP A 135 -9.26 -11.96 -7.78
C TRP A 135 -7.75 -11.75 -7.80
N SER A 136 -7.26 -10.70 -8.47
CA SER A 136 -5.85 -10.30 -8.43
C SER A 136 -5.40 -9.99 -7.01
N GLN A 137 -6.18 -9.25 -6.23
CA GLN A 137 -5.85 -8.92 -4.84
C GLN A 137 -5.91 -10.14 -3.92
N ARG A 138 -6.88 -11.05 -4.12
CA ARG A 138 -6.92 -12.33 -3.40
C ARG A 138 -5.70 -13.19 -3.73
N CYS A 139 -5.30 -13.27 -5.00
CA CYS A 139 -4.08 -13.95 -5.42
C CYS A 139 -2.84 -13.30 -4.80
N TRP A 140 -2.74 -11.98 -4.81
CA TRP A 140 -1.63 -11.25 -4.19
C TRP A 140 -1.49 -11.56 -2.69
N LEU A 141 -2.58 -11.52 -1.93
CA LEU A 141 -2.57 -11.87 -0.50
C LEU A 141 -2.22 -13.35 -0.27
N TRP A 142 -2.71 -14.25 -1.12
CA TRP A 142 -2.33 -15.66 -1.07
C TRP A 142 -0.83 -15.86 -1.35
N ILE A 143 -0.26 -15.20 -2.37
CA ILE A 143 1.17 -15.20 -2.67
C ILE A 143 1.96 -14.63 -1.49
N GLN A 144 1.53 -13.51 -0.90
CA GLN A 144 2.22 -12.93 0.26
C GLN A 144 2.33 -13.90 1.43
N ARG A 145 1.34 -14.78 1.63
CA ARG A 145 1.34 -15.80 2.69
C ARG A 145 2.14 -17.04 2.36
N THR A 146 2.08 -17.48 1.10
CA THR A 146 2.52 -18.83 0.70
C THR A 146 3.82 -18.84 -0.09
N ALA A 147 4.19 -17.73 -0.71
CA ALA A 147 5.42 -17.66 -1.49
C ALA A 147 6.63 -17.82 -0.56
N PRO A 148 7.60 -18.67 -0.92
CA PRO A 148 8.85 -18.78 -0.18
C PRO A 148 9.54 -17.42 -0.20
N ARG A 149 9.87 -16.91 0.99
CA ARG A 149 10.63 -15.66 1.12
C ARG A 149 12.09 -16.03 1.24
N PRO A 150 12.98 -15.44 0.42
CA PRO A 150 14.40 -15.60 0.64
C PRO A 150 14.72 -15.06 2.03
N ASP A 151 15.63 -15.75 2.70
CA ASP A 151 16.19 -15.26 3.93
C ASP A 151 16.84 -13.89 3.71
N TYR A 152 16.66 -12.99 4.68
CA TYR A 152 17.42 -11.75 4.68
C TYR A 152 18.92 -12.09 4.69
N PRO A 153 19.74 -11.37 3.89
CA PRO A 153 21.19 -11.40 4.03
C PRO A 153 21.61 -11.20 5.49
N GLU A 154 22.72 -11.79 5.89
CA GLU A 154 23.20 -11.76 7.28
C GLU A 154 23.37 -10.30 7.77
N GLU A 155 23.86 -9.42 6.90
CA GLU A 155 24.02 -7.99 7.20
C GLU A 155 22.68 -7.31 7.50
N LEU A 156 21.61 -7.78 6.86
CA LEU A 156 20.26 -7.27 7.06
C LEU A 156 19.62 -7.82 8.31
N ARG A 157 19.91 -9.07 8.68
CA ARG A 157 19.41 -9.66 9.93
C ARG A 157 19.98 -8.93 11.14
N GLU A 158 21.25 -8.53 11.10
CA GLU A 158 21.86 -7.73 12.17
C GLU A 158 21.21 -6.35 12.28
N VAL A 159 20.88 -5.70 11.16
CA VAL A 159 20.30 -4.35 11.15
C VAL A 159 18.79 -4.34 11.42
N LEU A 160 18.06 -5.35 10.94
CA LEU A 160 16.61 -5.49 11.11
C LEU A 160 16.23 -6.27 12.37
N GLY A 161 17.21 -6.89 13.04
CA GLY A 161 17.04 -7.63 14.28
C GLY A 161 16.71 -6.70 15.42
N TRP A 162 15.44 -6.30 15.52
CA TRP A 162 14.94 -5.58 16.69
C TRP A 162 14.43 -6.59 17.72
N GLU A 163 15.21 -6.81 18.77
CA GLU A 163 14.86 -7.72 19.88
C GLU A 163 14.13 -7.04 21.04
N GLY A 164 13.98 -5.70 21.00
CA GLY A 164 13.30 -4.93 22.03
C GLY A 164 11.78 -4.85 21.86
N GLU A 165 11.09 -4.28 22.85
CA GLU A 165 9.71 -3.85 22.65
C GLU A 165 9.67 -2.77 21.56
N ASN A 166 8.59 -2.76 20.75
CA ASN A 166 8.42 -1.73 19.73
C ASN A 166 8.31 -0.37 20.43
N PRO A 167 9.27 0.57 20.22
CA PRO A 167 9.28 1.84 20.91
C PRO A 167 8.14 2.77 20.44
N TYR A 168 7.52 2.44 19.30
CA TYR A 168 6.43 3.22 18.74
C TYR A 168 5.08 2.78 19.29
N ARG A 169 4.33 3.76 19.80
CA ARG A 169 2.98 3.54 20.31
C ARG A 169 2.08 3.02 19.19
N THR A 170 1.41 1.90 19.44
CA THR A 170 0.35 1.39 18.57
C THR A 170 -1.00 1.67 19.23
N ARG A 171 -1.95 2.22 18.49
CA ARG A 171 -3.31 2.42 19.00
C ARG A 171 -3.97 1.05 19.22
N ALA A 172 -4.71 0.89 20.31
CA ALA A 172 -5.54 -0.29 20.51
C ALA A 172 -6.60 -0.42 19.39
N PRO A 173 -6.79 -1.63 18.83
CA PRO A 173 -7.84 -1.84 17.84
C PRO A 173 -9.22 -1.68 18.46
N THR A 174 -10.13 -1.08 17.70
CA THR A 174 -11.55 -1.01 18.05
C THR A 174 -12.24 -2.37 17.87
N GLU A 175 -13.39 -2.57 18.51
CA GLU A 175 -14.18 -3.80 18.34
C GLU A 175 -14.54 -4.08 16.88
N GLU A 176 -14.89 -3.06 16.10
CA GLU A 176 -15.18 -3.22 14.68
C GLU A 176 -13.95 -3.66 13.87
N GLU A 177 -12.76 -3.13 14.18
CA GLU A 177 -11.51 -3.57 13.55
C GLU A 177 -11.23 -5.05 13.88
N ILE A 178 -11.42 -5.46 15.14
CA ILE A 178 -11.28 -6.86 15.55
C ILE A 178 -12.27 -7.75 14.78
N LEU A 179 -13.53 -7.32 14.66
CA LEU A 179 -14.54 -8.04 13.88
C LEU A 179 -14.17 -8.11 12.38
N ALA A 180 -13.59 -7.05 11.82
CA ALA A 180 -13.13 -7.04 10.43
C ALA A 180 -11.98 -8.05 10.23
N TRP A 181 -10.99 -8.03 11.10
CA TRP A 181 -9.79 -8.85 11.01
C TRP A 181 -10.07 -10.34 11.24
N THR A 182 -11.06 -10.64 12.07
CA THR A 182 -11.52 -12.02 12.30
C THR A 182 -12.51 -12.51 11.26
N GLY A 183 -12.84 -11.70 10.25
CA GLY A 183 -13.79 -12.07 9.19
C GLY A 183 -15.24 -12.21 9.68
N LYS A 184 -15.58 -11.48 10.76
CA LYS A 184 -16.90 -11.50 11.42
C LYS A 184 -17.72 -10.22 11.18
N LEU A 185 -17.16 -9.19 10.56
CA LEU A 185 -17.86 -7.92 10.31
C LEU A 185 -18.90 -8.05 9.17
N PRO A 186 -20.23 -7.99 9.44
CA PRO A 186 -21.24 -8.38 8.46
C PRO A 186 -21.31 -7.50 7.21
N HIS A 187 -21.23 -6.16 7.36
CA HIS A 187 -21.31 -5.25 6.21
C HIS A 187 -20.10 -5.37 5.29
N LEU A 188 -18.91 -5.57 5.86
CA LEU A 188 -17.68 -5.82 5.10
C LEU A 188 -17.81 -7.09 4.26
N LYS A 189 -18.23 -8.19 4.89
CA LYS A 189 -18.45 -9.47 4.20
C LYS A 189 -19.48 -9.33 3.10
N ARG A 190 -20.61 -8.67 3.37
CA ARG A 190 -21.68 -8.47 2.39
C ARG A 190 -21.18 -7.69 1.18
N ARG A 191 -20.48 -6.56 1.38
CA ARG A 191 -19.95 -5.75 0.27
C ARG A 191 -18.99 -6.57 -0.59
N TRP A 192 -18.03 -7.24 0.04
CA TRP A 192 -17.05 -8.04 -0.70
C TRP A 192 -17.64 -9.28 -1.35
N TRP A 193 -18.71 -9.85 -0.82
CA TRP A 193 -19.43 -10.95 -1.47
C TRP A 193 -20.12 -10.49 -2.77
N ILE A 194 -20.74 -9.31 -2.76
CA ILE A 194 -21.30 -8.71 -3.99
C ILE A 194 -20.18 -8.49 -5.02
N VAL A 195 -19.09 -7.86 -4.60
CA VAL A 195 -17.92 -7.60 -5.45
C VAL A 195 -17.32 -8.89 -6.00
N ALA A 196 -17.15 -9.93 -5.18
CA ALA A 196 -16.65 -11.23 -5.59
C ALA A 196 -17.55 -11.87 -6.65
N THR A 197 -18.87 -11.78 -6.46
CA THR A 197 -19.86 -12.32 -7.40
C THR A 197 -19.76 -11.60 -8.75
N LEU A 198 -19.76 -10.27 -8.74
CA LEU A 198 -19.61 -9.46 -9.96
C LEU A 198 -18.28 -9.74 -10.68
N SER A 199 -17.19 -9.83 -9.93
CA SER A 199 -15.86 -10.14 -10.48
C SER A 199 -15.84 -11.52 -11.14
N THR A 200 -16.44 -12.51 -10.50
CA THR A 200 -16.52 -13.88 -11.02
C THR A 200 -17.38 -13.95 -12.27
N ILE A 201 -18.49 -13.21 -12.34
CA ILE A 201 -19.31 -13.10 -13.55
C ILE A 201 -18.52 -12.42 -14.69
N LEU A 202 -17.83 -11.31 -14.40
CA LEU A 202 -17.04 -10.59 -15.40
C LEU A 202 -15.95 -11.48 -16.00
N TYR A 203 -15.04 -11.99 -15.15
CA TYR A 203 -13.92 -12.79 -15.63
C TYR A 203 -14.36 -14.16 -16.15
N GLY A 204 -15.31 -14.82 -15.47
CA GLY A 204 -15.88 -16.07 -15.94
C GLY A 204 -16.57 -15.92 -17.31
N GLY A 205 -17.30 -14.83 -17.52
CA GLY A 205 -17.92 -14.48 -18.80
C GLY A 205 -16.89 -14.22 -19.91
N ILE A 206 -15.81 -13.47 -19.61
CA ILE A 206 -14.70 -13.25 -20.55
C ILE A 206 -14.05 -14.57 -20.93
N PHE A 207 -13.70 -15.42 -19.96
CA PHE A 207 -13.11 -16.73 -20.22
C PHE A 207 -14.04 -17.60 -21.07
N PHE A 208 -15.32 -17.67 -20.71
CA PHE A 208 -16.32 -18.43 -21.46
C PHE A 208 -16.42 -17.94 -22.91
N TRP A 209 -16.52 -16.62 -23.12
CA TRP A 209 -16.56 -16.03 -24.45
C TRP A 209 -15.29 -16.33 -25.26
N MET A 210 -14.10 -16.17 -24.68
CA MET A 210 -12.84 -16.50 -25.35
C MET A 210 -12.79 -17.98 -25.75
N THR A 211 -13.21 -18.89 -24.86
CA THR A 211 -13.22 -20.33 -25.15
C THR A 211 -14.19 -20.69 -26.26
N ILE A 212 -15.38 -20.08 -26.31
CA ILE A 212 -16.34 -20.31 -27.39
C ILE A 212 -15.78 -19.84 -28.72
N ASN A 213 -15.26 -18.61 -28.80
CA ASN A 213 -14.73 -18.08 -30.07
C ASN A 213 -13.51 -18.87 -30.56
N ALA A 214 -12.67 -19.36 -29.64
CA ALA A 214 -11.56 -20.24 -29.99
C ALA A 214 -12.05 -21.59 -30.55
N TRP A 215 -13.12 -22.15 -29.99
CA TRP A 215 -13.75 -23.38 -30.47
C TRP A 215 -14.51 -23.21 -31.78
N THR A 216 -15.13 -22.06 -32.02
CA THR A 216 -15.90 -21.77 -33.24
C THR A 216 -15.06 -21.20 -34.38
N GLY A 217 -13.76 -20.95 -34.15
CA GLY A 217 -12.83 -20.42 -35.16
C GLY A 217 -13.08 -18.96 -35.53
N GLN A 218 -13.63 -18.16 -34.62
CA GLN A 218 -14.00 -16.76 -34.84
C GLN A 218 -13.00 -15.74 -34.26
N LEU A 219 -11.77 -16.18 -33.93
CA LEU A 219 -10.67 -15.34 -33.44
C LEU A 219 -9.60 -15.11 -34.52
#